data_AF-A0AAU1X6C6-F1
#
_entry.id   AF-A0AAU1X6C6-F1
#
_cell.length_a   1.000
_cell.length_b   1.000
_cell.length_c   1.000
_cell.angle_alpha   90.00
_cell.angle_beta   90.00
_cell.angle_gamma   90.00
#
_symmetry.space_group_name_H-M   'P 1'
#
loop_
_entity.id
_entity.type
_entity.pdbx_description
1 polymer ?
#
loop_
_entity_poly.entity_id
_entity_poly.type
_entity_poly.pdbx_seq_one_letter_code
_entity_poly.pdbx_strand_id
1 'polypeptide(L)'
;MHAVDMDLSAFDWGTVPAWVSGVGSSAALMATAHIIRRDRRDKERLDANRVACWVEWPSLDEAQLRGEREATAYVQVKNASDRPVFDVQVLLWSGRSRKPGKPHLIVAVLKATDGESEAGRELPYVADAAVPAAAAVAFRDADGCEWVRDLRTQALYRQYYRKIRKRPVDRVKARWRLVRQIGVKTLRPGYVDEFREQEPPWRRRRLGRSRR
;
A
#
# COMPACT_ATOMS: atom_id res chain seq x y z
N MET A 1 48.33 -63.41 -6.79
CA MET A 1 47.10 -62.62 -6.98
C MET A 1 46.33 -62.69 -5.67
N HIS A 2 46.51 -61.70 -4.78
CA HIS A 2 45.76 -61.62 -3.53
C HIS A 2 44.58 -60.67 -3.76
N ALA A 3 43.36 -61.20 -3.63
CA ALA A 3 42.17 -60.38 -3.56
C ALA A 3 42.21 -59.60 -2.25
N VAL A 4 42.18 -58.27 -2.36
CA VAL A 4 42.02 -57.38 -1.21
C VAL A 4 40.54 -57.45 -0.85
N ASP A 5 40.21 -58.24 0.17
CA ASP A 5 38.91 -58.15 0.82
C ASP A 5 38.81 -56.77 1.50
N MET A 6 38.07 -55.85 0.88
CA MET A 6 37.67 -54.61 1.52
C MET A 6 36.60 -54.94 2.55
N ASP A 7 37.04 -54.98 3.81
CA ASP A 7 36.20 -55.24 4.96
C ASP A 7 35.23 -54.07 5.19
N LEU A 8 34.06 -54.13 4.53
CA LEU A 8 32.97 -53.17 4.64
C LEU A 8 32.29 -53.20 6.03
N SER A 9 32.70 -54.12 6.92
CA SER A 9 32.17 -54.24 8.28
C SER A 9 32.70 -53.17 9.25
N ALA A 10 33.75 -52.43 8.87
CA ALA A 10 34.31 -51.32 9.66
C ALA A 10 33.56 -49.98 9.48
N PHE A 11 32.37 -49.99 8.87
CA PHE A 11 31.48 -48.82 8.90
C PHE A 11 30.87 -48.70 10.29
N ASP A 12 31.50 -47.88 11.13
CA ASP A 12 31.13 -47.64 12.53
C ASP A 12 29.72 -47.02 12.64
N TRP A 13 28.71 -47.88 12.79
CA TRP A 13 27.32 -47.48 13.03
C TRP A 13 27.13 -46.75 14.38
N GLY A 14 28.13 -46.74 15.25
CA GLY A 14 28.08 -46.06 16.56
C GLY A 14 27.95 -44.54 16.46
N THR A 15 28.34 -43.92 15.34
CA THR A 15 28.22 -42.47 15.13
C THR A 15 26.94 -42.04 14.41
N VAL A 16 26.20 -42.96 13.77
CA VAL A 16 24.96 -42.64 13.03
C VAL A 16 23.85 -42.08 13.94
N PRO A 17 23.56 -42.65 15.12
CA PRO A 17 22.51 -42.12 16.01
C PRO A 17 22.79 -40.70 16.50
N ALA A 18 24.06 -40.32 16.70
CA ALA A 18 24.46 -39.00 17.16
C ALA A 18 24.20 -37.89 16.11
N TRP A 19 24.29 -38.22 14.82
CA TRP A 19 24.03 -37.26 13.74
C TRP A 19 22.54 -37.05 13.52
N VAL A 20 21.74 -38.11 13.65
CA VAL A 20 20.28 -38.04 13.52
C VAL A 20 19.65 -37.17 14.60
N SER A 21 20.12 -37.26 15.85
CA SER A 21 19.63 -36.42 16.96
C SER A 21 20.00 -34.93 16.79
N GLY A 22 21.21 -34.65 16.28
CA GLY A 22 21.67 -33.30 15.96
C GLY A 22 20.88 -32.63 14.83
N VAL A 23 20.58 -33.39 13.77
CA VAL A 23 19.76 -32.92 12.64
C VAL A 23 18.32 -32.68 13.06
N GLY A 24 17.73 -33.58 13.86
CA GLY A 24 16.37 -33.43 14.37
C GLY A 24 16.19 -32.16 15.21
N SER A 25 17.12 -31.90 16.13
CA SER A 25 17.08 -30.70 16.98
C SER A 25 17.23 -29.41 16.16
N SER A 26 18.14 -29.41 15.17
CA SER A 26 18.35 -28.26 14.28
C SER A 26 17.11 -27.96 13.43
N ALA A 27 16.46 -29.00 12.90
CA ALA A 27 15.23 -28.87 12.11
C ALA A 27 14.08 -28.30 12.96
N ALA A 28 13.93 -28.75 14.21
CA ALA A 28 12.91 -28.24 15.13
C ALA A 28 13.13 -26.74 15.45
N LEU A 29 14.38 -26.33 15.69
CA LEU A 29 14.74 -24.92 15.90
C LEU A 29 14.45 -24.07 14.65
N MET A 30 14.80 -24.56 13.45
CA MET A 30 14.50 -23.86 12.21
C MET A 30 13.00 -23.71 11.96
N ALA A 31 12.21 -24.76 12.22
CA ALA A 31 10.76 -24.73 12.12
C ALA A 31 10.15 -23.70 13.09
N THR A 32 10.60 -23.71 14.34
CA THR A 32 10.16 -22.73 15.37
C THR A 32 10.49 -21.30 14.95
N ALA A 33 11.73 -21.05 14.51
CA ALA A 33 12.14 -19.74 14.02
C ALA A 33 11.33 -19.29 12.79
N HIS A 34 10.96 -20.22 11.91
CA HIS A 34 10.09 -19.94 10.76
C HIS A 34 8.68 -19.52 11.19
N ILE A 35 8.07 -20.24 12.14
CA ILE A 35 6.73 -19.93 12.68
C ILE A 35 6.72 -18.55 13.33
N ILE A 36 7.69 -18.25 14.19
CA ILE A 36 7.77 -16.93 14.86
C ILE A 36 7.91 -15.80 13.84
N ARG A 37 8.72 -15.99 12.80
CA ARG A 37 8.87 -14.99 11.73
C ARG A 37 7.58 -14.79 10.94
N ARG A 38 6.81 -15.85 10.72
CA ARG A 38 5.52 -15.77 10.03
C ARG A 38 4.49 -15.01 10.89
N ASP A 39 4.34 -15.39 12.15
CA ASP A 39 3.38 -14.76 13.07
C ASP A 39 3.64 -13.26 13.24
N ARG A 40 4.91 -12.85 13.34
CA ARG A 40 5.28 -11.43 13.37
C ARG A 40 4.81 -10.68 12.12
N ARG A 41 4.98 -11.26 10.93
CA ARG A 41 4.53 -10.63 9.66
C ARG A 41 3.02 -10.50 9.58
N ASP A 42 2.29 -11.48 10.12
CA ASP A 42 0.83 -11.46 10.13
C ASP A 42 0.32 -10.39 11.11
N LYS A 43 0.93 -10.27 12.30
CA LYS A 43 0.66 -9.20 13.27
C LYS A 43 0.96 -7.80 12.71
N GLU A 44 2.14 -7.62 12.09
CA GLU A 44 2.50 -6.38 11.39
C GLU A 44 1.43 -5.97 10.37
N ARG A 45 0.93 -6.94 9.58
CA ARG A 45 -0.10 -6.69 8.57
C ARG A 45 -1.46 -6.37 9.19
N LEU A 46 -1.83 -7.04 10.27
CA LEU A 46 -3.09 -6.78 10.98
C LEU A 46 -3.11 -5.36 11.55
N ASP A 47 -2.00 -4.90 12.15
CA ASP A 47 -1.90 -3.56 12.70
C ASP A 47 -1.95 -2.49 11.60
N ALA A 48 -1.21 -2.68 10.51
CA ALA A 48 -1.30 -1.80 9.35
C ALA A 48 -2.70 -1.83 8.69
N ASN A 49 -3.44 -2.93 8.84
CA ASN A 49 -4.82 -3.02 8.39
C ASN A 49 -5.79 -2.15 9.20
N ARG A 50 -5.45 -1.81 10.45
CA ARG A 50 -6.24 -0.90 11.31
C ARG A 50 -6.06 0.59 10.97
N VAL A 51 -5.18 0.93 10.04
CA VAL A 51 -5.10 2.29 9.50
C VAL A 51 -6.15 2.45 8.40
N ALA A 52 -7.20 3.22 8.65
CA ALA A 52 -8.24 3.53 7.68
C ALA A 52 -7.89 4.80 6.90
N CYS A 53 -8.23 4.85 5.61
CA CYS A 53 -8.01 6.01 4.75
C CYS A 53 -9.20 6.20 3.83
N TRP A 54 -9.70 7.41 3.70
CA TRP A 54 -10.78 7.73 2.75
C TRP A 54 -10.56 9.10 2.10
N VAL A 55 -11.27 9.32 1.01
CA VAL A 55 -11.25 10.59 0.27
C VAL A 55 -12.67 11.09 0.17
N GLU A 56 -12.89 12.31 0.62
CA GLU A 56 -14.11 13.06 0.41
C GLU A 56 -13.91 13.92 -0.83
N TRP A 57 -14.69 13.62 -1.86
CA TRP A 57 -14.74 14.42 -3.07
C TRP A 57 -15.88 15.43 -2.89
N PRO A 58 -15.60 16.74 -2.99
CA PRO A 58 -16.67 17.73 -2.96
C PRO A 58 -17.57 17.50 -4.18
N SER A 59 -18.87 17.70 -4.01
CA SER A 59 -19.74 17.71 -5.18
C SER A 59 -19.38 18.91 -6.06
N LEU A 60 -19.43 18.74 -7.38
CA LEU A 60 -19.18 19.85 -8.32
C LEU A 60 -20.16 21.01 -8.08
N ASP A 61 -21.38 20.69 -7.65
CA ASP A 61 -22.41 21.67 -7.32
C ASP A 61 -22.02 22.48 -6.06
N GLU A 62 -21.50 21.84 -5.01
CA GLU A 62 -21.00 22.54 -3.82
C GLU A 62 -19.81 23.45 -4.14
N ALA A 63 -18.87 22.99 -4.97
CA ALA A 63 -17.74 23.79 -5.39
C ALA A 63 -18.21 25.03 -6.20
N GLN A 64 -19.17 24.83 -7.10
CA GLN A 64 -19.74 25.91 -7.90
C GLN A 64 -20.53 26.92 -7.05
N LEU A 65 -21.28 26.44 -6.05
CA LEU A 65 -22.00 27.30 -5.10
C LEU A 65 -21.06 28.15 -4.24
N ARG A 66 -19.87 27.63 -3.90
CA ARG A 66 -18.82 28.39 -3.18
C ARG A 66 -18.06 29.37 -4.08
N GLY A 67 -18.31 29.36 -5.39
CA GLY A 67 -17.57 30.18 -6.36
C GLY A 67 -16.11 29.74 -6.53
N GLU A 68 -15.77 28.54 -6.08
CA GLU A 68 -14.41 27.98 -6.19
C GLU A 68 -14.22 27.45 -7.61
N ARG A 69 -13.19 27.95 -8.31
CA ARG A 69 -12.82 27.45 -9.65
C ARG A 69 -12.12 26.10 -9.60
N GLU A 70 -11.61 25.72 -8.44
CA GLU A 70 -10.89 24.48 -8.20
C GLU A 70 -11.58 23.76 -7.04
N ALA A 71 -12.01 22.52 -7.29
CA ALA A 71 -12.53 21.70 -6.22
C ALA A 71 -11.37 21.22 -5.33
N THR A 72 -11.60 20.97 -4.05
CA THR A 72 -10.56 20.44 -3.14
C THR A 72 -10.98 19.08 -2.65
N ALA A 73 -10.20 18.03 -2.94
CA ALA A 73 -10.43 16.72 -2.36
C ALA A 73 -9.83 16.68 -0.95
N TYR A 74 -10.58 16.15 0.02
CA TYR A 74 -10.10 16.02 1.39
C TYR A 74 -9.74 14.56 1.66
N VAL A 75 -8.45 14.29 1.91
CA VAL A 75 -7.98 12.95 2.26
C VAL A 75 -7.85 12.85 3.77
N GLN A 76 -8.56 11.90 4.35
CA GLN A 76 -8.54 11.62 5.78
C GLN A 76 -7.87 10.28 6.07
N VAL A 77 -7.13 10.22 7.18
CA VAL A 77 -6.46 9.02 7.66
C VAL A 77 -6.73 8.87 9.15
N LYS A 78 -7.13 7.67 9.56
CA LYS A 78 -7.35 7.30 10.95
C LYS A 78 -6.48 6.10 11.33
N ASN A 79 -5.74 6.22 12.42
CA ASN A 79 -4.99 5.12 13.01
C ASN A 79 -5.78 4.49 14.15
N ALA A 80 -6.41 3.34 13.90
CA ALA A 80 -7.07 2.54 14.94
C ALA A 80 -6.17 1.41 15.49
N SER A 81 -4.86 1.47 15.24
CA SER A 81 -3.91 0.53 15.84
C SER A 81 -3.42 1.01 17.20
N ASP A 82 -2.91 0.08 18.01
CA ASP A 82 -2.38 0.37 19.35
C ASP A 82 -0.98 0.98 19.30
N ARG A 83 -0.46 1.26 18.09
CA ARG A 83 0.91 1.72 17.85
C ARG A 83 0.90 2.96 16.95
N PRO A 84 1.83 3.91 17.12
CA PRO A 84 1.89 5.07 16.26
C PRO A 84 2.30 4.68 14.82
N VAL A 85 1.80 5.42 13.84
CA VAL A 85 2.27 5.36 12.45
C VAL A 85 2.94 6.68 12.06
N PHE A 86 3.91 6.60 11.16
CA PHE A 86 4.83 7.67 10.84
C PHE A 86 4.77 8.01 9.35
N ASP A 87 5.22 9.23 9.01
CA ASP A 87 5.41 9.70 7.63
C ASP A 87 4.19 9.46 6.73
N VAL A 88 2.99 9.74 7.25
CA VAL A 88 1.73 9.52 6.54
C VAL A 88 1.64 10.51 5.38
N GLN A 89 1.61 9.98 4.17
CA GLN A 89 1.73 10.77 2.95
C GLN A 89 0.75 10.29 1.88
N VAL A 90 0.02 11.22 1.27
CA VAL A 90 -0.79 10.92 0.09
C VAL A 90 0.08 10.86 -1.17
N LEU A 91 -0.22 9.87 -2.00
CA LEU A 91 0.37 9.65 -3.30
C LEU A 91 -0.62 10.10 -4.38
N LEU A 92 -0.20 11.09 -5.15
CA LEU A 92 -1.00 11.61 -6.25
C LEU A 92 -0.68 10.87 -7.56
N TRP A 93 -1.67 10.71 -8.41
CA TRP A 93 -1.51 10.17 -9.76
C TRP A 93 -2.28 11.01 -10.78
N SER A 94 -1.63 11.42 -11.87
CA SER A 94 -2.27 12.11 -13.00
C SER A 94 -2.43 11.13 -14.15
N GLY A 95 -3.63 11.05 -14.75
CA GLY A 95 -3.88 10.16 -15.89
C GLY A 95 -2.97 10.45 -17.09
N ARG A 96 -2.58 11.72 -17.27
CA ARG A 96 -1.67 12.15 -18.36
C ARG A 96 -0.21 11.76 -18.12
N SER A 97 0.21 11.67 -16.86
CA SER A 97 1.59 11.36 -16.50
C SER A 97 1.71 9.91 -16.03
N ARG A 98 2.54 9.11 -16.73
CA ARG A 98 2.96 7.79 -16.22
C ARG A 98 3.82 7.86 -14.95
N LYS A 99 4.15 9.07 -14.49
CA LYS A 99 4.89 9.33 -13.26
C LYS A 99 3.92 9.84 -12.19
N PRO A 100 3.93 9.26 -10.98
CA PRO A 100 3.24 9.81 -9.82
C PRO A 100 3.48 11.32 -9.61
N GLY A 101 2.61 11.98 -8.85
CA GLY A 101 2.92 13.31 -8.33
C GLY A 101 3.97 13.24 -7.21
N LYS A 102 4.47 14.40 -6.80
CA LYS A 102 5.25 14.51 -5.55
C LYS A 102 4.34 14.07 -4.39
N PRO A 103 4.79 13.18 -3.48
CA PRO A 103 4.01 12.85 -2.30
C PRO A 103 3.75 14.09 -1.43
N HIS A 104 2.56 14.20 -0.86
CA HIS A 104 2.24 15.26 0.10
C HIS A 104 2.16 14.66 1.50
N LEU A 105 2.88 15.25 2.45
CA LEU A 105 2.83 14.87 3.86
C LEU A 105 1.47 15.31 4.45
N ILE A 106 0.74 14.35 5.00
CA ILE A 106 -0.46 14.59 5.79
C ILE A 106 -0.02 14.90 7.21
N VAL A 107 0.71 13.97 7.83
CA VAL A 107 1.20 14.09 9.21
C VAL A 107 2.50 13.30 9.39
N ALA A 108 3.41 13.82 10.20
CA ALA A 108 4.69 13.16 10.51
C ALA A 108 4.51 11.96 11.45
N VAL A 109 3.62 12.08 12.45
CA VAL A 109 3.30 11.04 13.43
C VAL A 109 1.80 11.07 13.70
N LEU A 110 1.14 9.93 13.53
CA LEU A 110 -0.27 9.73 13.87
C LEU A 110 -0.34 8.78 15.06
N LYS A 111 -0.82 9.28 16.20
CA LYS A 111 -0.80 8.55 17.48
C LYS A 111 -1.81 7.39 17.48
N ALA A 112 -1.66 6.49 18.45
CA ALA A 112 -2.62 5.43 18.70
C ALA A 112 -3.91 5.99 19.35
N THR A 113 -4.87 5.09 19.58
CA THR A 113 -6.29 5.25 19.97
C THR A 113 -6.61 6.27 21.10
N ASP A 114 -5.61 6.78 21.82
CA ASP A 114 -5.77 7.61 23.02
C ASP A 114 -5.46 9.11 22.76
N GLY A 115 -5.40 9.56 21.50
CA GLY A 115 -5.11 10.96 21.14
C GLY A 115 -5.50 11.36 19.72
N GLU A 116 -4.74 12.28 19.11
CA GLU A 116 -4.80 12.70 17.69
C GLU A 116 -4.52 11.50 16.76
N SER A 117 -5.50 10.60 16.66
CA SER A 117 -5.49 9.39 15.84
C SER A 117 -6.03 9.64 14.45
N GLU A 118 -6.52 10.84 14.18
CA GLU A 118 -7.05 11.28 12.90
C GLU A 118 -6.25 12.49 12.37
N ALA A 119 -5.99 12.48 11.07
CA ALA A 119 -5.39 13.61 10.37
C ALA A 119 -5.94 13.69 8.95
N GLY A 120 -6.10 14.91 8.44
CA GLY A 120 -6.59 15.15 7.10
C GLY A 120 -5.75 16.17 6.35
N ARG A 121 -5.83 16.12 5.02
CA ARG A 121 -5.18 17.09 4.15
C ARG A 121 -6.05 17.41 2.94
N GLU A 122 -6.28 18.69 2.70
CA GLU A 122 -6.86 19.20 1.47
C GLU A 122 -5.86 19.09 0.32
N LEU A 123 -6.33 18.62 -0.82
CA LEU A 123 -5.57 18.46 -2.04
C LEU A 123 -6.31 19.14 -3.18
N PRO A 124 -5.60 19.83 -4.07
CA PRO A 124 -6.23 20.41 -5.25
C PRO A 124 -6.82 19.30 -6.11
N TYR A 125 -8.10 19.46 -6.46
CA TYR A 125 -8.84 18.55 -7.32
C TYR A 125 -9.47 19.35 -8.47
N VAL A 126 -9.11 18.98 -9.69
CA VAL A 126 -9.82 19.49 -10.86
C VAL A 126 -10.38 18.28 -11.57
N ALA A 127 -11.65 18.34 -11.97
CA ALA A 127 -12.31 17.27 -12.71
C ALA A 127 -11.65 16.96 -14.07
N ASP A 128 -10.70 17.79 -14.52
CA ASP A 128 -9.84 17.46 -15.65
C ASP A 128 -8.89 16.32 -15.26
N ALA A 129 -8.91 15.23 -16.04
CA ALA A 129 -7.99 14.10 -15.94
C ALA A 129 -6.49 14.49 -16.00
N ALA A 130 -6.17 15.74 -16.34
CA ALA A 130 -4.84 16.33 -16.19
C ALA A 130 -4.37 16.40 -14.73
N VAL A 131 -5.28 16.67 -13.78
CA VAL A 131 -4.90 17.01 -12.41
C VAL A 131 -4.64 15.74 -11.60
N PRO A 132 -3.54 15.70 -10.82
CA PRO A 132 -3.21 14.52 -10.03
C PRO A 132 -4.28 14.25 -8.96
N ALA A 133 -4.95 13.09 -9.04
CA ALA A 133 -5.90 12.63 -8.04
C ALA A 133 -5.19 11.85 -6.93
N ALA A 134 -5.71 11.89 -5.70
CA ALA A 134 -5.23 11.06 -4.61
C ALA A 134 -5.47 9.57 -4.94
N ALA A 135 -4.40 8.81 -5.12
CA ALA A 135 -4.47 7.40 -5.53
C ALA A 135 -4.25 6.44 -4.36
N ALA A 136 -3.36 6.80 -3.43
CA ALA A 136 -3.02 5.96 -2.28
C ALA A 136 -2.50 6.79 -1.11
N VAL A 137 -2.50 6.21 0.09
CA VAL A 137 -1.80 6.73 1.26
C VAL A 137 -0.66 5.79 1.57
N ALA A 138 0.55 6.33 1.73
CA ALA A 138 1.68 5.59 2.27
C ALA A 138 1.95 6.02 3.70
N PHE A 139 2.36 5.07 4.54
CA PHE A 139 2.74 5.32 5.92
C PHE A 139 3.79 4.30 6.35
N ARG A 140 4.44 4.55 7.47
CA ARG A 140 5.39 3.63 8.11
C ARG A 140 4.85 3.21 9.46
N ASP A 141 4.86 1.92 9.77
CA ASP A 141 4.47 1.44 11.11
C ASP A 141 5.58 1.67 12.15
N ALA A 142 5.31 1.31 13.41
CA ALA A 142 6.26 1.40 14.51
C ALA A 142 7.51 0.50 14.34
N ASP A 143 7.40 -0.56 13.55
CA ASP A 143 8.51 -1.48 13.24
C ASP A 143 9.35 -0.98 12.04
N GLY A 144 8.98 0.15 11.45
CA GLY A 144 9.67 0.77 10.33
C GLY A 144 9.30 0.19 8.96
N CYS A 145 8.26 -0.66 8.87
CA CYS A 145 7.78 -1.19 7.60
C CYS A 145 6.93 -0.16 6.88
N GLU A 146 7.19 0.02 5.59
CA GLU A 146 6.42 0.91 4.73
C GLU A 146 5.21 0.17 4.14
N TRP A 147 4.06 0.79 4.30
CA TRP A 147 2.78 0.32 3.80
C TRP A 147 2.18 1.34 2.86
N VAL A 148 1.45 0.84 1.86
CA VAL A 148 0.70 1.67 0.92
C VAL A 148 -0.72 1.13 0.85
N ARG A 149 -1.69 1.98 1.17
CA ARG A 149 -3.12 1.69 1.06
C ARG A 149 -3.69 2.40 -0.15
N ASP A 150 -4.27 1.63 -1.05
CA ASP A 150 -5.01 2.14 -2.20
C ASP A 150 -6.31 2.78 -1.72
N LEU A 151 -6.53 4.05 -2.03
CA LEU A 151 -7.70 4.81 -1.55
C LEU A 151 -9.01 4.34 -2.20
N ARG A 152 -8.95 3.69 -3.35
CA ARG A 152 -10.12 3.17 -4.08
C ARG A 152 -10.45 1.75 -3.65
N THR A 153 -9.48 0.84 -3.70
CA THR A 153 -9.72 -0.58 -3.41
C THR A 153 -9.59 -0.91 -1.92
N GLN A 154 -9.06 0.03 -1.12
CA GLN A 154 -8.70 -0.18 0.28
C GLN A 154 -7.68 -1.31 0.49
N ALA A 155 -7.08 -1.82 -0.59
CA ALA A 155 -6.09 -2.87 -0.54
C ALA A 155 -4.80 -2.34 0.07
N LEU A 156 -4.25 -3.11 1.00
CA LEU A 156 -3.01 -2.81 1.70
C LEU A 156 -1.84 -3.59 1.07
N TYR A 157 -0.80 -2.86 0.69
CA TYR A 157 0.41 -3.40 0.09
C TYR A 157 1.61 -3.11 0.98
N ARG A 158 2.40 -4.15 1.27
CA ARG A 158 3.71 -3.99 1.90
C ARG A 158 4.71 -3.53 0.85
N GLN A 159 5.35 -2.39 1.08
CA GLN A 159 6.43 -1.94 0.21
C GLN A 159 7.73 -2.57 0.70
N TYR A 160 8.22 -3.59 -0.03
CA TYR A 160 9.50 -4.21 0.27
C TYR A 160 10.64 -3.24 -0.05
N TYR A 161 11.04 -2.46 0.94
CA TYR A 161 12.30 -1.74 0.87
C TYR A 161 13.44 -2.75 1.08
N ARG A 162 14.01 -3.26 -0.02
CA ARG A 162 15.30 -3.93 0.05
C ARG A 162 16.25 -2.90 0.68
N LYS A 163 16.73 -3.16 1.91
CA LYS A 163 17.74 -2.36 2.64
C LYS A 163 19.05 -2.34 1.83
N ILE A 164 19.02 -1.75 0.65
CA ILE A 164 20.21 -1.32 -0.04
C ILE A 164 20.54 0.02 0.62
N ARG A 165 21.76 0.20 1.10
CA ARG A 165 22.34 1.48 1.56
C ARG A 165 22.32 2.49 0.42
N LYS A 166 21.13 2.90 0.01
CA LYS A 166 20.89 3.66 -1.19
C LYS A 166 20.32 5.02 -0.78
N ARG A 167 20.86 6.04 -1.43
CA ARG A 167 20.62 7.47 -1.20
C ARG A 167 19.11 7.74 -1.16
N PRO A 168 18.63 8.80 -0.48
CA PRO A 168 17.20 9.13 -0.37
C PRO A 168 16.42 9.10 -1.71
N VAL A 169 17.08 9.35 -2.83
CA VAL A 169 16.53 9.25 -4.20
C VAL A 169 15.98 7.84 -4.54
N ASP A 170 16.56 6.78 -4.00
CA ASP A 170 16.12 5.41 -4.26
C ASP A 170 14.88 5.00 -3.44
N ARG A 171 14.70 5.61 -2.25
CA ARG A 171 13.45 5.50 -1.45
C ARG A 171 12.27 5.99 -2.23
N VAL A 172 12.44 7.17 -2.80
CA VAL A 172 11.53 7.79 -3.74
C VAL A 172 11.26 6.75 -4.84
N LYS A 173 12.25 6.35 -5.67
CA LYS A 173 12.08 5.41 -6.80
C LYS A 173 11.33 4.10 -6.51
N ALA A 174 11.57 3.46 -5.37
CA ALA A 174 10.85 2.23 -4.99
C ALA A 174 9.35 2.48 -4.82
N ARG A 175 8.99 3.60 -4.18
CA ARG A 175 7.60 4.04 -4.02
C ARG A 175 6.95 4.29 -5.38
N TRP A 176 7.64 4.93 -6.32
CA TRP A 176 7.12 5.14 -7.68
C TRP A 176 6.80 3.84 -8.43
N ARG A 177 7.59 2.78 -8.24
CA ARG A 177 7.32 1.49 -8.87
C ARG A 177 6.04 0.86 -8.34
N LEU A 178 5.81 0.92 -7.03
CA LEU A 178 4.61 0.39 -6.41
C LEU A 178 3.37 1.18 -6.84
N VAL A 179 3.43 2.52 -6.82
CA VAL A 179 2.32 3.36 -7.28
C VAL A 179 2.04 3.11 -8.77
N ARG A 180 3.06 2.91 -9.60
CA ARG A 180 2.84 2.54 -11.01
C ARG A 180 2.15 1.18 -11.13
N GLN A 181 2.50 0.19 -10.31
CA GLN A 181 1.80 -1.10 -10.31
C GLN A 181 0.36 -0.99 -9.83
N ILE A 182 0.11 -0.18 -8.78
CA ILE A 182 -1.24 0.08 -8.26
C ILE A 182 -2.05 0.86 -9.31
N GLY A 183 -1.51 1.99 -9.79
CA GLY A 183 -2.08 2.84 -10.83
C GLY A 183 -2.39 2.09 -12.12
N VAL A 184 -1.51 1.19 -12.59
CA VAL A 184 -1.79 0.35 -13.78
C VAL A 184 -2.94 -0.63 -13.53
N LYS A 185 -3.08 -1.15 -12.30
CA LYS A 185 -4.20 -2.03 -11.95
C LYS A 185 -5.50 -1.26 -11.72
N THR A 186 -5.43 -0.02 -11.23
CA THR A 186 -6.61 0.80 -10.95
C THR A 186 -7.10 1.59 -12.17
N LEU A 187 -6.20 1.94 -13.10
CA LEU A 187 -6.46 2.72 -14.31
C LEU A 187 -6.48 1.83 -15.57
N ARG A 188 -7.30 0.78 -15.58
CA ARG A 188 -7.67 0.19 -16.88
C ARG A 188 -8.45 1.25 -17.68
N PRO A 189 -8.21 1.37 -19.01
CA PRO A 189 -8.72 2.49 -19.83
C PRO A 189 -10.24 2.71 -19.81
N GLY A 190 -11.05 1.71 -19.45
CA GLY A 190 -12.51 1.84 -19.39
C GLY A 190 -13.05 2.80 -18.31
N TYR A 191 -12.20 3.31 -17.42
CA TYR A 191 -12.64 4.07 -16.25
C TYR A 191 -12.82 5.59 -16.49
N VAL A 192 -12.20 6.17 -17.52
CA VAL A 192 -12.46 7.59 -17.88
C VAL A 192 -13.82 7.72 -18.59
N ASP A 193 -14.29 6.66 -19.25
CA ASP A 193 -15.59 6.65 -19.93
C ASP A 193 -16.76 6.34 -18.99
N GLU A 194 -16.62 5.47 -17.98
CA GLU A 194 -17.73 5.16 -17.03
C GLU A 194 -18.21 6.37 -16.21
N PHE A 195 -17.31 7.30 -15.84
CA PHE A 195 -17.70 8.55 -15.18
C PHE A 195 -18.30 9.58 -16.15
N ARG A 196 -18.06 9.42 -17.46
CA ARG A 196 -18.61 10.29 -18.51
C ARG A 196 -19.99 9.83 -18.97
N GLU A 197 -20.31 8.55 -18.83
CA GLU A 197 -21.58 7.96 -19.28
C GLU A 197 -22.72 7.99 -18.25
N GLN A 198 -22.45 8.31 -16.99
CA GLN A 198 -23.51 8.69 -16.05
C GLN A 198 -23.87 10.17 -16.23
N GLU A 199 -24.48 10.51 -17.37
CA GLU A 199 -25.24 11.75 -17.44
C GLU A 199 -26.35 11.70 -16.38
N PRO A 200 -26.43 12.69 -15.47
CA PRO A 200 -27.48 12.70 -14.47
C PRO A 200 -28.85 12.70 -15.17
N PRO A 201 -29.87 11.97 -14.64
CA PRO A 201 -31.13 11.70 -15.34
C PRO A 201 -31.91 12.96 -15.76
N TRP A 202 -31.60 14.12 -15.17
CA TRP A 202 -32.20 15.41 -15.53
C TRP A 202 -31.63 16.03 -16.81
N ARG A 203 -30.45 15.61 -17.31
CA ARG A 203 -29.87 16.12 -18.57
C ARG A 203 -30.60 15.64 -19.83
N ARG A 204 -31.36 14.55 -19.75
CA ARG A 204 -32.13 14.02 -20.91
C ARG A 204 -33.39 14.82 -21.26
N ARG A 205 -33.80 15.83 -20.48
CA ARG A 205 -35.09 16.52 -20.67
C ARG A 205 -35.08 17.86 -21.43
N ARG A 206 -33.94 18.37 -21.90
CA ARG A 206 -33.88 19.73 -22.52
C ARG A 206 -33.69 19.82 -24.04
N LEU A 207 -33.75 18.73 -24.79
CA LEU A 207 -33.58 18.77 -26.26
C LEU A 207 -34.87 18.59 -27.08
N GLY A 208 -36.05 18.72 -26.47
CA GLY A 208 -37.31 18.52 -27.19
C GLY A 208 -38.39 19.55 -26.87
N ARG A 209 -38.18 20.83 -27.20
CA ARG A 209 -39.27 21.82 -27.44
C ARG A 209 -38.70 23.16 -27.93
N SER A 210 -38.38 23.23 -29.22
CA SER A 210 -38.43 24.50 -29.97
C SER A 210 -38.56 24.19 -31.46
N ARG A 211 -39.78 23.83 -31.85
CA ARG A 211 -40.30 23.96 -33.22
C ARG A 211 -41.81 24.12 -33.10
N ARG A 212 -42.25 25.36 -32.99
CA ARG A 212 -43.49 25.93 -33.51
C ARG A 212 -43.44 27.43 -33.32
#